data_AF-A0A0D1YDJ9-F1
#
_entry.id   AF-A0A0D1YDJ9-F1
#
_cell.length_a   1.000
_cell.length_b   1.000
_cell.length_c   1.000
_cell.angle_alpha   90.00
_cell.angle_beta   90.00
_cell.angle_gamma   90.00
#
_symmetry.space_group_name_H-M   'P 1'
#
loop_
_entity.id
_entity.type
_entity.pdbx_description
1 polymer ?
#
loop_
_entity_poly.entity_id
_entity_poly.type
_entity_poly.pdbx_seq_one_letter_code
_entity_poly.pdbx_strand_id
1 'polypeptide(L)'
;MASNHHYERLYAIGVILVGSGIITCLLNYINLETHPFLTSSKRGRALQNVCSRIFEHILKAISVSDPLSPPPSASTPASRGYLETLPRRSGPRPLITGIRRPHQVSQLSLPPEKQTHVSDRVRQVIADISARYPVATYLGRSSFEPGPSGSPTTTLYARHRMFDETRYYGEILRASGLDGSIHCTLHPHDVKTVIEKGWGERHPLSTRLAYWPTRVFCDIPAAPTADSRVVLYAPRNQSDLDAISQVVCAAVWWVGGIDTTIDDESS
;
A
#
# COMPACT_ATOMS: atom_id res chain seq x y z
N MET A 1 51.57 -11.79 -16.01
CA MET A 1 51.21 -11.48 -14.62
C MET A 1 49.86 -10.76 -14.43
N ALA A 2 49.13 -10.36 -15.48
CA ALA A 2 47.81 -9.70 -15.35
C ALA A 2 46.61 -10.66 -15.15
N SER A 3 46.79 -11.96 -15.42
CA SER A 3 45.72 -12.96 -15.39
C SER A 3 45.26 -13.35 -13.98
N ASN A 4 46.19 -13.48 -13.02
CA ASN A 4 45.86 -13.98 -11.67
C ASN A 4 44.90 -13.07 -10.90
N HIS A 5 45.01 -11.75 -11.10
CA HIS A 5 44.19 -10.79 -10.37
C HIS A 5 42.71 -10.82 -10.79
N HIS A 6 42.41 -11.27 -12.02
CA HIS A 6 41.03 -11.48 -12.45
C HIS A 6 40.39 -12.69 -11.78
N TYR A 7 41.13 -13.78 -11.61
CA TYR A 7 40.64 -14.98 -10.92
C TYR A 7 40.43 -14.75 -9.42
N GLU A 8 41.30 -14.00 -8.76
CA GLU A 8 41.13 -13.62 -7.35
C GLU A 8 39.88 -12.79 -7.11
N ARG A 9 39.59 -11.82 -7.99
CA ARG A 9 38.38 -10.98 -7.90
C ARG A 9 37.11 -11.80 -8.15
N LEU A 10 37.11 -12.67 -9.15
CA LEU A 10 35.98 -13.55 -9.44
C LEU A 10 35.72 -14.55 -8.30
N TYR A 11 36.78 -15.10 -7.71
CA TYR A 11 36.69 -15.98 -6.55
C TYR A 11 36.12 -15.24 -5.34
N ALA A 12 36.60 -14.04 -5.04
CA ALA A 12 36.08 -13.22 -3.93
C ALA A 12 34.59 -12.89 -4.12
N ILE A 13 34.18 -12.51 -5.33
CA ILE A 13 32.76 -12.26 -5.67
C ILE A 13 31.94 -13.54 -5.48
N GLY A 14 32.43 -14.69 -5.95
CA GLY A 14 31.78 -15.99 -5.79
C GLY A 14 31.57 -16.37 -4.31
N VAL A 15 32.60 -16.20 -3.48
CA VAL A 15 32.52 -16.47 -2.03
C VAL A 15 31.53 -15.53 -1.35
N ILE A 16 31.49 -14.25 -1.72
CA ILE A 16 30.53 -13.27 -1.17
C ILE A 16 29.09 -13.67 -1.54
N LEU A 17 28.84 -14.02 -2.80
CA LEU A 17 27.49 -14.39 -3.26
C LEU A 17 27.01 -15.70 -2.63
N VAL A 18 27.87 -16.71 -2.54
CA VAL A 18 27.54 -17.99 -1.90
C VAL A 18 27.37 -17.80 -0.39
N GLY A 19 28.26 -17.05 0.25
CA GLY A 19 28.16 -16.70 1.67
C GLY A 19 26.87 -15.93 1.98
N SER A 20 26.51 -14.93 1.17
CA SER A 20 25.26 -14.19 1.37
C SER A 20 24.03 -15.06 1.12
N GLY A 21 24.08 -15.97 0.14
CA GLY A 21 23.01 -16.94 -0.13
C GLY A 21 22.78 -17.88 1.05
N ILE A 22 23.85 -18.46 1.60
CA ILE A 22 23.80 -19.35 2.77
C ILE A 22 23.28 -18.60 4.00
N ILE A 23 23.78 -17.39 4.27
CA ILE A 23 23.30 -16.54 5.37
C ILE A 23 21.82 -16.20 5.19
N THR A 24 21.38 -15.88 3.97
CA THR A 24 19.97 -15.57 3.68
C THR A 24 19.07 -16.78 3.90
N CYS A 25 19.49 -17.98 3.45
CA CYS A 25 18.77 -19.23 3.72
C CYS A 25 18.71 -19.56 5.21
N LEU A 26 19.82 -19.40 5.95
CA LEU A 26 19.88 -19.59 7.39
C LEU A 26 18.98 -18.59 8.14
N LEU A 27 19.03 -17.32 7.79
CA LEU A 27 18.16 -16.30 8.36
C LEU A 27 16.70 -16.60 8.08
N ASN A 28 16.35 -17.04 6.86
CA ASN A 28 14.99 -17.43 6.51
C ASN A 28 14.53 -18.67 7.30
N TYR A 29 15.42 -19.65 7.48
CA TYR A 29 15.17 -20.84 8.29
C TYR A 29 14.98 -20.51 9.78
N ILE A 30 15.79 -19.61 10.34
CA ILE A 30 15.69 -19.13 11.72
C ILE A 30 14.46 -18.22 11.92
N ASN A 31 14.03 -17.50 10.89
CA ASN A 31 12.83 -16.64 10.94
C ASN A 31 11.54 -17.45 11.15
N LEU A 32 11.52 -18.72 10.77
CA LEU A 32 10.36 -19.61 10.94
C LEU A 32 10.07 -19.95 12.43
N GLU A 33 11.03 -19.80 13.35
CA GLU A 33 10.83 -20.16 14.78
C GLU A 33 11.03 -19.02 15.79
N THR A 34 11.49 -17.83 15.36
CA THR A 34 11.75 -16.70 16.28
C THR A 34 10.54 -15.80 16.53
N HIS A 35 9.53 -15.86 15.67
CA HIS A 35 8.30 -15.06 15.79
C HIS A 35 7.60 -15.19 17.15
N PRO A 36 7.44 -16.39 17.75
CA PRO A 36 6.86 -16.54 19.08
C PRO A 36 7.74 -15.93 20.18
N PHE A 37 9.06 -16.04 20.08
CA PHE A 37 10.00 -15.52 21.09
C PHE A 37 10.11 -14.00 21.09
N LEU A 38 10.11 -13.40 19.90
CA LEU A 38 10.15 -11.95 19.71
C LEU A 38 8.84 -11.28 20.17
N THR A 39 7.70 -11.94 19.98
CA THR A 39 6.39 -11.38 20.35
C THR A 39 5.99 -11.67 21.80
N SER A 40 6.37 -12.82 22.36
CA SER A 40 5.94 -13.26 23.71
C SER A 40 6.78 -12.64 24.85
N SER A 41 8.09 -12.47 24.66
CA SER A 41 8.98 -11.96 25.73
C SER A 41 9.06 -10.42 25.78
N LYS A 42 9.15 -9.84 26.98
CA LYS A 42 9.32 -8.38 27.17
C LYS A 42 10.59 -7.85 26.47
N ARG A 43 11.69 -8.62 26.51
CA ARG A 43 12.95 -8.30 25.85
C ARG A 43 12.84 -8.38 24.32
N GLY A 44 12.14 -9.39 23.80
CA GLY A 44 11.85 -9.54 22.37
C GLY A 44 11.07 -8.36 21.80
N ARG A 45 9.99 -7.94 22.48
CA ARG A 45 9.21 -6.76 22.07
C ARG A 45 10.02 -5.47 22.09
N ALA A 46 10.88 -5.29 23.10
CA ALA A 46 11.76 -4.13 23.17
C ALA A 46 12.76 -4.09 22.00
N LEU A 47 13.39 -5.23 21.68
CA LEU A 47 14.28 -5.36 20.53
C LEU A 47 13.56 -5.08 19.21
N GLN A 48 12.37 -5.66 19.02
CA GLN A 48 11.53 -5.43 17.84
C GLN A 48 11.17 -3.93 17.67
N ASN A 49 10.87 -3.23 18.77
CA ASN A 49 10.59 -1.81 18.75
C ASN A 49 11.81 -0.97 18.36
N VAL A 50 13.01 -1.33 18.84
CA VAL A 50 14.25 -0.65 18.46
C VAL A 50 14.56 -0.90 16.98
N CYS A 51 14.53 -2.16 16.53
CA CYS A 51 14.75 -2.51 15.13
C CYS A 51 13.75 -1.80 14.20
N SER A 52 12.47 -1.77 14.58
CA SER A 52 11.43 -1.05 13.82
C SER A 52 11.72 0.44 13.72
N ARG A 53 12.17 1.08 14.81
CA ARG A 53 12.56 2.50 14.80
C ARG A 53 13.75 2.79 13.90
N ILE A 54 14.78 1.94 13.94
CA ILE A 54 15.95 2.06 13.06
C ILE A 54 15.51 1.92 11.59
N PHE A 55 14.68 0.92 11.31
CA PHE A 55 14.19 0.67 9.96
C PHE A 55 13.34 1.83 9.43
N GLU A 56 12.43 2.39 10.24
CA GLU A 56 11.67 3.59 9.89
C GLU A 56 12.59 4.79 9.59
N HIS A 57 13.69 4.98 10.34
CA HIS A 57 14.66 6.04 10.04
C HIS A 57 15.37 5.84 8.69
N ILE A 58 15.73 4.60 8.35
CA ILE A 58 16.32 4.28 7.05
C ILE A 58 15.30 4.55 5.93
N LEU A 59 14.05 4.13 6.13
CA LEU A 59 12.97 4.37 5.18
C LEU A 59 12.70 5.87 4.98
N LYS A 60 12.87 6.69 6.03
CA LYS A 60 12.73 8.15 5.94
C LYS A 60 13.70 8.79 4.96
N ALA A 61 14.91 8.23 4.83
CA ALA A 61 15.91 8.76 3.90
C ALA A 61 15.51 8.58 2.42
N ILE A 62 14.64 7.59 2.14
CA ILE A 62 14.16 7.28 0.79
C ILE A 62 12.67 7.62 0.60
N SER A 63 12.03 8.21 1.60
CA SER A 63 10.61 8.57 1.55
C SER A 63 10.36 9.85 0.74
N VAL A 64 9.14 10.03 0.25
CA VAL A 64 8.66 11.26 -0.37
C VAL A 64 8.86 12.41 0.61
N SER A 65 9.51 13.48 0.14
CA SER A 65 9.81 14.66 0.99
C SER A 65 8.55 15.41 1.39
N ASP A 66 7.62 15.59 0.44
CA ASP A 66 6.31 16.19 0.68
C ASP A 66 5.20 15.23 0.18
N PRO A 67 4.50 14.52 1.08
CA PRO A 67 3.44 13.59 0.69
C PRO A 67 2.20 14.31 0.15
N LEU A 68 2.07 15.62 0.36
CA LEU A 68 0.97 16.45 -0.17
C LEU A 68 1.28 17.05 -1.54
N SER A 69 2.51 16.87 -2.03
CA SER A 69 2.85 17.25 -3.40
C SER A 69 2.34 16.20 -4.39
N PRO A 70 1.67 16.61 -5.49
CA PRO A 70 1.26 15.66 -6.52
C PRO A 70 2.49 15.04 -7.20
N PRO A 71 2.36 13.81 -7.74
CA PRO A 71 3.47 13.18 -8.44
C PRO A 71 3.86 14.02 -9.68
N PRO A 72 5.17 14.12 -9.99
CA PRO A 72 5.61 14.75 -11.23
C PRO A 72 4.99 13.94 -12.38
N SER A 73 4.35 14.63 -13.33
CA SER A 73 3.60 14.00 -14.42
C SER A 73 4.54 13.18 -15.31
N ALA A 74 4.74 11.91 -14.96
CA ALA A 74 5.45 10.96 -15.78
C ALA A 74 4.48 10.46 -16.85
N SER A 75 4.91 10.61 -18.11
CA SER A 75 4.34 10.11 -19.36
C SER A 75 3.90 8.65 -19.26
N THR A 76 2.73 8.43 -18.69
CA THR A 76 2.04 7.14 -18.65
C THR A 76 1.26 7.03 -19.97
N PRO A 77 1.21 5.85 -20.63
CA PRO A 77 0.62 5.73 -21.97
C PRO A 77 -0.89 6.06 -22.02
N ALA A 78 -1.59 6.02 -20.89
CA ALA A 78 -2.95 6.55 -20.77
C ALA A 78 -2.89 8.08 -20.64
N SER A 79 -3.37 8.79 -21.68
CA SER A 79 -3.32 10.25 -21.76
C SER A 79 -4.20 10.97 -20.73
N ARG A 80 -5.13 10.25 -20.07
CA ARG A 80 -6.12 10.79 -19.12
C ARG A 80 -6.34 9.81 -17.95
N GLY A 81 -6.57 10.34 -16.75
CA GLY A 81 -7.02 9.56 -15.58
C GLY A 81 -8.52 9.30 -15.60
N TYR A 82 -8.99 8.42 -14.71
CA TYR A 82 -10.40 8.03 -14.60
C TYR A 82 -11.24 9.04 -13.81
N LEU A 83 -10.62 9.77 -12.87
CA LEU A 83 -11.32 10.71 -12.01
C LEU A 83 -11.53 12.05 -12.73
N GLU A 84 -12.70 12.21 -13.35
CA GLU A 84 -13.08 13.48 -13.99
C GLU A 84 -13.68 14.48 -12.98
N THR A 85 -14.55 14.02 -12.08
CA THR A 85 -15.34 14.89 -11.19
C THR A 85 -15.28 14.47 -9.73
N LEU A 86 -14.13 14.62 -9.08
CA LEU A 86 -14.01 14.41 -7.63
C LEU A 86 -14.33 15.71 -6.85
N PRO A 87 -15.32 15.70 -5.93
CA PRO A 87 -15.64 16.88 -5.12
C PRO A 87 -14.46 17.26 -4.21
N ARG A 88 -14.41 18.49 -3.72
CA ARG A 88 -13.37 18.88 -2.75
C ARG A 88 -13.76 18.39 -1.36
N ARG A 89 -12.83 17.77 -0.63
CA ARG A 89 -13.07 17.33 0.75
C ARG A 89 -13.23 18.54 1.66
N SER A 90 -14.24 18.51 2.51
CA SER A 90 -14.51 19.58 3.49
C SER A 90 -13.64 19.45 4.74
N GLY A 91 -13.24 20.59 5.32
CA GLY A 91 -12.48 20.63 6.57
C GLY A 91 -10.97 20.37 6.42
N PRO A 92 -10.22 20.35 7.53
CA PRO A 92 -8.78 20.16 7.51
C PRO A 92 -8.40 18.73 7.11
N ARG A 93 -7.15 18.54 6.66
CA ARG A 93 -6.58 17.20 6.45
C ARG A 93 -6.26 16.55 7.81
N PRO A 94 -6.44 15.23 7.95
CA PRO A 94 -5.96 14.52 9.11
C PRO A 94 -4.44 14.39 9.07
N LEU A 95 -3.88 14.12 10.24
CA LEU A 95 -2.48 13.79 10.42
C LEU A 95 -2.29 12.29 10.16
N ILE A 96 -1.36 11.95 9.29
CA ILE A 96 -0.89 10.59 9.03
C ILE A 96 0.49 10.42 9.63
N THR A 97 0.77 9.25 10.21
CA THR A 97 2.09 8.91 10.77
C THR A 97 2.56 7.52 10.33
N GLY A 98 3.87 7.31 10.35
CA GLY A 98 4.50 6.06 9.92
C GLY A 98 4.89 6.07 8.44
N ILE A 99 6.04 5.47 8.11
CA ILE A 99 6.57 5.47 6.73
C ILE A 99 6.25 4.14 6.07
N ARG A 100 6.50 3.03 6.78
CA ARG A 100 6.20 1.69 6.25
C ARG A 100 4.71 1.38 6.23
N ARG A 101 4.02 1.77 7.30
CA ARG A 101 2.56 1.61 7.48
C ARG A 101 1.97 2.95 7.91
N PRO A 102 1.77 3.87 6.96
CA PRO A 102 1.10 5.12 7.22
C PRO A 102 -0.30 4.84 7.79
N HIS A 103 -0.64 5.47 8.89
CA HIS A 103 -1.98 5.36 9.47
C HIS A 103 -2.40 6.72 9.99
N GLN A 104 -3.70 6.94 9.97
CA GLN A 104 -4.30 8.17 10.44
C GLN A 104 -4.24 8.21 11.97
N VAL A 105 -3.95 9.39 12.54
CA VAL A 105 -3.92 9.59 13.99
C VAL A 105 -4.87 10.68 14.47
N SER A 106 -5.13 11.69 13.64
CA SER A 106 -6.08 12.76 13.97
C SER A 106 -7.40 12.60 13.21
N GLN A 107 -8.44 13.29 13.67
CA GLN A 107 -9.82 13.14 13.17
C GLN A 107 -10.45 11.76 13.44
N LEU A 108 -9.74 10.90 14.19
CA LEU A 108 -10.21 9.59 14.68
C LEU A 108 -10.74 9.66 16.11
N SER A 109 -11.17 10.83 16.59
CA SER A 109 -11.63 11.08 17.97
C SER A 109 -12.92 10.36 18.37
N LEU A 110 -13.26 9.30 17.65
CA LEU A 110 -14.37 8.42 17.86
C LEU A 110 -13.93 7.31 18.84
N PRO A 111 -14.73 6.98 19.87
CA PRO A 111 -14.49 5.83 20.73
C PRO A 111 -14.26 4.55 19.91
N PRO A 112 -13.60 3.52 20.45
CA PRO A 112 -13.29 2.27 19.74
C PRO A 112 -14.51 1.69 18.98
N GLU A 113 -15.69 1.75 19.59
CA GLU A 113 -16.96 1.32 18.99
C GLU A 113 -17.31 2.06 17.69
N LYS A 114 -17.02 3.36 17.63
CA LYS A 114 -17.29 4.20 16.46
C LYS A 114 -16.17 4.09 15.41
N GLN A 115 -14.96 3.68 15.77
CA GLN A 115 -13.90 3.33 14.80
C GLN A 115 -14.25 2.05 14.04
N THR A 116 -14.75 1.02 14.76
CA THR A 116 -15.30 -0.19 14.14
C THR A 116 -16.41 0.15 13.15
N HIS A 117 -17.30 1.09 13.49
CA HIS A 117 -18.37 1.52 12.59
C HIS A 117 -17.85 2.20 11.30
N VAL A 118 -16.73 2.95 11.37
CA VAL A 118 -16.12 3.55 10.16
C VAL A 118 -15.47 2.47 9.29
N SER A 119 -14.70 1.56 9.89
CA SER A 119 -14.06 0.48 9.14
C SER A 119 -15.07 -0.51 8.55
N ASP A 120 -16.19 -0.77 9.23
CA ASP A 120 -17.29 -1.59 8.70
C ASP A 120 -17.97 -0.93 7.49
N ARG A 121 -18.21 0.38 7.53
CA ARG A 121 -18.77 1.12 6.39
C ARG A 121 -17.83 1.09 5.18
N VAL A 122 -16.53 1.27 5.41
CA VAL A 122 -15.51 1.14 4.34
C VAL A 122 -15.49 -0.28 3.79
N ARG A 123 -15.51 -1.29 4.66
CA ARG A 123 -15.57 -2.70 4.28
C ARG A 123 -16.81 -3.01 3.45
N GLN A 124 -17.96 -2.46 3.82
CA GLN A 124 -19.21 -2.61 3.07
C GLN A 124 -19.10 -2.00 1.67
N VAL A 125 -18.60 -0.77 1.54
CA VAL A 125 -18.38 -0.15 0.20
C VAL A 125 -17.46 -1.02 -0.66
N ILE A 126 -16.37 -1.55 -0.10
CA ILE A 126 -15.45 -2.43 -0.83
C ILE A 126 -16.14 -3.75 -1.24
N ALA A 127 -16.94 -4.32 -0.35
CA ALA A 127 -17.70 -5.54 -0.62
C ALA A 127 -18.77 -5.31 -1.70
N ASP A 128 -19.48 -4.18 -1.66
CA ASP A 128 -20.49 -3.79 -2.64
C ASP A 128 -19.87 -3.60 -4.03
N ILE A 129 -18.70 -2.94 -4.11
CA ILE A 129 -17.95 -2.81 -5.36
C ILE A 129 -17.50 -4.19 -5.87
N SER A 130 -17.02 -5.06 -4.98
CA SER A 130 -16.64 -6.42 -5.37
C SER A 130 -17.82 -7.25 -5.87
N ALA A 131 -19.01 -7.06 -5.30
CA ALA A 131 -20.24 -7.72 -5.71
C ALA A 131 -20.79 -7.17 -7.03
N ARG A 132 -20.61 -5.86 -7.28
CA ARG A 132 -21.01 -5.20 -8.53
C ARG A 132 -20.13 -5.62 -9.71
N TYR A 133 -18.83 -5.79 -9.48
CA TYR A 133 -17.87 -6.18 -10.52
C TYR A 133 -17.22 -7.54 -10.21
N PRO A 134 -17.98 -8.64 -10.18
CA PRO A 134 -17.50 -9.96 -9.75
C PRO A 134 -16.54 -10.59 -10.75
N VAL A 135 -16.60 -10.18 -12.03
CA VAL A 135 -15.69 -10.62 -13.10
C VAL A 135 -14.36 -9.87 -13.05
N ALA A 136 -14.36 -8.63 -12.55
CA ALA A 136 -13.19 -7.78 -12.46
C ALA A 136 -12.42 -7.98 -11.15
N THR A 137 -13.13 -8.23 -10.05
CA THR A 137 -12.57 -8.10 -8.70
C THR A 137 -12.93 -9.26 -7.79
N TYR A 138 -12.17 -9.41 -6.70
CA TYR A 138 -12.48 -10.32 -5.60
C TYR A 138 -11.89 -9.81 -4.28
N LEU A 139 -12.53 -10.19 -3.16
CA LEU A 139 -12.04 -9.90 -1.81
C LEU A 139 -10.97 -10.91 -1.41
N GLY A 140 -9.84 -10.44 -0.87
CA GLY A 140 -8.78 -11.33 -0.40
C GLY A 140 -9.10 -11.99 0.93
N ARG A 141 -8.49 -13.16 1.18
CA ARG A 141 -8.61 -13.93 2.44
C ARG A 141 -8.26 -13.12 3.69
N SER A 142 -7.32 -12.17 3.57
CA SER A 142 -6.94 -11.22 4.62
C SER A 142 -8.09 -10.33 5.12
N SER A 143 -9.22 -10.25 4.40
CA SER A 143 -10.41 -9.49 4.81
C SER A 143 -11.07 -10.02 6.08
N PHE A 144 -10.78 -11.27 6.45
CA PHE A 144 -11.33 -11.94 7.64
C PHE A 144 -10.26 -12.34 8.67
N GLU A 145 -8.97 -12.20 8.33
CA GLU A 145 -7.85 -12.50 9.22
C GLU A 145 -7.21 -11.22 9.74
N PRO A 146 -6.80 -11.18 11.02
CA PRO A 146 -6.09 -10.03 11.56
C PRO A 146 -4.77 -9.85 10.81
N GLY A 147 -4.54 -8.67 10.25
CA GLY A 147 -3.26 -8.31 9.64
C GLY A 147 -2.12 -8.35 10.67
N PRO A 148 -0.87 -8.02 10.28
CA PRO A 148 0.30 -8.04 11.18
C PRO A 148 0.19 -7.12 12.41
N SER A 149 -0.88 -6.32 12.52
CA SER A 149 -1.22 -5.50 13.67
C SER A 149 -2.31 -6.11 14.60
N GLY A 150 -2.82 -7.30 14.30
CA GLY A 150 -3.91 -7.92 15.07
C GLY A 150 -5.32 -7.41 14.73
N SER A 151 -5.46 -6.50 13.75
CA SER A 151 -6.74 -5.89 13.34
C SER A 151 -7.16 -6.41 11.96
N PRO A 152 -8.46 -6.66 11.71
CA PRO A 152 -8.95 -7.11 10.41
C PRO A 152 -8.63 -6.08 9.32
N THR A 153 -8.21 -6.52 8.14
CA THR A 153 -7.89 -5.61 7.02
C THR A 153 -8.59 -6.05 5.75
N THR A 154 -9.51 -5.24 5.23
CA THR A 154 -10.22 -5.56 3.99
C THR A 154 -9.37 -5.24 2.79
N THR A 155 -9.10 -6.23 1.93
CA THR A 155 -8.24 -6.05 0.74
C THR A 155 -8.99 -6.47 -0.51
N LEU A 156 -8.97 -5.60 -1.52
CA LEU A 156 -9.60 -5.82 -2.82
C LEU A 156 -8.52 -6.13 -3.86
N TYR A 157 -8.76 -7.17 -4.66
CA TYR A 157 -7.85 -7.63 -5.71
C TYR A 157 -8.57 -7.65 -7.06
N ALA A 158 -7.80 -7.43 -8.12
CA ALA A 158 -8.22 -7.59 -9.50
C ALA A 158 -8.07 -9.05 -9.91
N ARG A 159 -9.06 -9.59 -10.63
CA ARG A 159 -9.00 -10.94 -11.22
C ARG A 159 -8.09 -10.99 -12.44
N HIS A 160 -8.09 -9.91 -13.21
CA HIS A 160 -7.22 -9.70 -14.35
C HIS A 160 -6.31 -8.52 -14.02
N ARG A 161 -5.01 -8.67 -14.23
CA ARG A 161 -4.03 -7.61 -13.97
C ARG A 161 -3.60 -6.96 -15.27
N MET A 162 -3.60 -5.63 -15.32
CA MET A 162 -3.02 -4.88 -16.44
C MET A 162 -1.49 -4.80 -16.36
N PHE A 163 -0.91 -5.02 -15.17
CA PHE A 163 0.52 -4.88 -14.92
C PHE A 163 1.09 -6.14 -14.27
N ASP A 164 2.12 -6.70 -14.88
CA ASP A 164 2.85 -7.87 -14.36
C ASP A 164 3.65 -7.54 -13.11
N GLU A 165 3.97 -6.26 -12.89
CA GLU A 165 4.79 -5.82 -11.77
C GLU A 165 4.04 -5.86 -10.43
N THR A 166 2.71 -5.96 -10.37
CA THR A 166 1.97 -5.89 -9.11
C THR A 166 2.19 -7.14 -8.21
N ARG A 167 2.82 -6.98 -7.03
CA ARG A 167 2.95 -8.09 -6.05
C ARG A 167 1.55 -8.47 -5.55
N TYR A 168 1.33 -9.77 -5.40
CA TYR A 168 0.03 -10.41 -5.07
C TYR A 168 -1.03 -10.39 -6.16
N TYR A 169 -0.63 -10.39 -7.45
CA TYR A 169 -1.55 -10.70 -8.56
C TYR A 169 -2.71 -9.70 -8.74
N GLY A 170 -2.48 -8.40 -8.49
CA GLY A 170 -3.46 -7.35 -8.77
C GLY A 170 -4.13 -6.72 -7.54
N GLU A 171 -3.42 -6.53 -6.42
CA GLU A 171 -3.98 -5.77 -5.29
C GLU A 171 -4.34 -4.34 -5.70
N ILE A 172 -5.62 -4.00 -5.55
CA ILE A 172 -6.19 -2.70 -5.92
C ILE A 172 -6.08 -1.73 -4.73
N LEU A 173 -6.58 -2.19 -3.58
CA LEU A 173 -6.57 -1.43 -2.34
C LEU A 173 -6.60 -2.33 -1.10
N ARG A 174 -6.26 -1.72 0.03
CA ARG A 174 -6.27 -2.29 1.37
C ARG A 174 -6.76 -1.26 2.36
N ALA A 175 -7.89 -1.54 3.01
CA ALA A 175 -8.43 -0.74 4.09
C ALA A 175 -7.98 -1.28 5.45
N SER A 176 -7.53 -0.37 6.31
CA SER A 176 -7.17 -0.66 7.69
C SER A 176 -8.43 -0.76 8.56
N GLY A 177 -8.58 -1.85 9.31
CA GLY A 177 -9.67 -2.00 10.28
C GLY A 177 -9.47 -1.21 11.58
N LEU A 178 -8.28 -0.64 11.79
CA LEU A 178 -7.95 0.13 12.99
C LEU A 178 -8.50 1.56 12.90
N ASP A 179 -8.15 2.26 11.83
CA ASP A 179 -8.39 3.70 11.64
C ASP A 179 -9.28 4.00 10.42
N GLY A 180 -9.59 3.00 9.58
CA GLY A 180 -10.40 3.19 8.38
C GLY A 180 -9.69 3.90 7.22
N SER A 181 -8.37 4.12 7.32
CA SER A 181 -7.56 4.61 6.20
C SER A 181 -7.44 3.56 5.11
N ILE A 182 -7.31 4.00 3.86
CA ILE A 182 -7.29 3.10 2.69
C ILE A 182 -6.03 3.33 1.89
N HIS A 183 -5.20 2.30 1.77
CA HIS A 183 -4.05 2.28 0.87
C HIS A 183 -4.52 1.79 -0.49
N CYS A 184 -4.34 2.57 -1.55
CA CYS A 184 -4.76 2.16 -2.89
C CYS A 184 -3.71 2.50 -3.95
N THR A 185 -3.86 1.84 -5.10
CA THR A 185 -3.05 2.05 -6.29
C THR A 185 -3.90 2.71 -7.38
N LEU A 186 -3.52 3.90 -7.80
CA LEU A 186 -4.25 4.76 -8.74
C LEU A 186 -3.37 5.19 -9.91
N HIS A 187 -3.99 5.58 -11.01
CA HIS A 187 -3.27 6.24 -12.11
C HIS A 187 -2.62 7.54 -11.60
N PRO A 188 -1.39 7.91 -12.02
CA PRO A 188 -0.72 9.11 -11.52
C PRO A 188 -1.52 10.42 -11.69
N HIS A 189 -2.38 10.50 -12.70
CA HIS A 189 -3.29 11.65 -12.87
C HIS A 189 -4.40 11.67 -11.80
N ASP A 190 -4.94 10.51 -11.44
CA ASP A 190 -5.96 10.38 -10.40
C ASP A 190 -5.35 10.63 -9.02
N VAL A 191 -4.10 10.22 -8.81
CA VAL A 191 -3.32 10.57 -7.61
C VAL A 191 -3.24 12.09 -7.45
N LYS A 192 -2.91 12.81 -8.52
CA LYS A 192 -2.89 14.28 -8.51
C LYS A 192 -4.26 14.84 -8.12
N THR A 193 -5.34 14.37 -8.75
CA THR A 193 -6.72 14.80 -8.43
C THR A 193 -7.08 14.55 -6.96
N VAL A 194 -6.80 13.36 -6.43
CA VAL A 194 -7.07 12.98 -5.03
C VAL A 194 -6.33 13.89 -4.05
N ILE A 195 -5.05 14.16 -4.32
CA ILE A 195 -4.23 15.03 -3.47
C ILE A 195 -4.74 16.47 -3.55
N GLU A 196 -4.94 17.03 -4.74
CA GLU A 196 -5.39 18.43 -4.92
C GLU A 196 -6.77 18.68 -4.30
N LYS A 197 -7.67 17.69 -4.38
CA LYS A 197 -9.03 17.76 -3.80
C LYS A 197 -9.08 17.47 -2.30
N GLY A 198 -7.98 17.02 -1.69
CA GLY A 198 -7.87 16.87 -0.24
C GLY A 198 -8.30 15.51 0.31
N TRP A 199 -8.40 14.48 -0.53
CA TRP A 199 -8.89 13.15 -0.14
C TRP A 199 -7.81 12.20 0.36
N GLY A 200 -6.55 12.49 0.07
CA GLY A 200 -5.43 11.69 0.53
C GLY A 200 -4.08 12.36 0.34
N GLU A 201 -3.06 11.57 0.59
CA GLU A 201 -1.65 11.93 0.44
C GLU A 201 -0.88 10.76 -0.19
N ARG A 202 0.27 11.05 -0.79
CA ARG A 202 1.13 10.01 -1.35
C ARG A 202 1.58 9.08 -0.24
N HIS A 203 1.64 7.78 -0.54
CA HIS A 203 2.31 6.87 0.37
C HIS A 203 3.77 7.34 0.53
N PRO A 204 4.34 7.42 1.75
CA PRO A 204 5.70 7.90 1.99
C PRO A 204 6.75 7.16 1.16
N LEU A 205 6.48 5.91 0.81
CA LEU A 205 7.37 5.08 -0.02
C LEU A 205 7.00 5.07 -1.52
N SER A 206 6.24 6.06 -1.98
CA SER A 206 5.91 6.29 -3.41
C SER A 206 7.04 7.00 -4.14
N THR A 207 8.27 6.50 -4.02
CA THR A 207 9.44 7.06 -4.70
C THR A 207 10.13 5.98 -5.52
N ARG A 208 10.81 6.37 -6.60
CA ARG A 208 11.61 5.43 -7.40
C ARG A 208 12.70 4.76 -6.58
N LEU A 209 13.32 5.52 -5.66
CA LEU A 209 14.35 5.02 -4.74
C LEU A 209 13.81 3.97 -3.77
N ALA A 210 12.57 4.14 -3.30
CA ALA A 210 11.92 3.19 -2.43
C ALA A 210 11.34 1.97 -3.16
N TYR A 211 11.17 2.01 -4.49
CA TYR A 211 10.45 0.98 -5.25
C TYR A 211 11.03 -0.44 -5.09
N TRP A 212 12.33 -0.60 -5.33
CA TRP A 212 13.00 -1.90 -5.19
C TRP A 212 13.12 -2.35 -3.72
N PRO A 213 13.63 -1.53 -2.78
CA PRO A 213 13.76 -1.96 -1.39
C PRO A 213 12.40 -2.21 -0.71
N THR A 214 11.33 -1.50 -1.09
CA THR A 214 9.98 -1.81 -0.57
C THR A 214 9.45 -3.13 -1.08
N ARG A 215 9.74 -3.50 -2.34
CA ARG A 215 9.48 -4.87 -2.77
C ARG A 215 10.24 -5.83 -1.87
N VAL A 216 11.55 -5.74 -1.75
CA VAL A 216 12.29 -6.83 -1.08
C VAL A 216 12.03 -6.90 0.43
N PHE A 217 11.95 -5.75 1.12
CA PHE A 217 12.04 -5.71 2.59
C PHE A 217 10.78 -5.22 3.30
N CYS A 218 9.76 -4.78 2.57
CA CYS A 218 8.51 -4.33 3.18
C CYS A 218 7.34 -5.22 2.70
N ASP A 219 6.40 -5.50 3.60
CA ASP A 219 5.11 -6.14 3.27
C ASP A 219 4.15 -5.15 2.57
N ILE A 220 4.73 -4.32 1.71
CA ILE A 220 4.04 -3.33 0.93
C ILE A 220 3.77 -4.00 -0.43
N PRO A 221 2.51 -4.00 -0.93
CA PRO A 221 2.17 -4.54 -2.25
C PRO A 221 3.08 -3.92 -3.32
N ALA A 222 3.18 -4.40 -4.54
CA ALA A 222 3.97 -3.70 -5.55
C ALA A 222 3.03 -2.93 -6.45
N ALA A 223 3.34 -1.66 -6.68
CA ALA A 223 2.53 -0.80 -7.54
C ALA A 223 3.13 -0.78 -8.96
N PRO A 224 2.33 -0.59 -10.01
CA PRO A 224 2.81 -0.53 -11.39
C PRO A 224 3.90 0.54 -11.54
N THR A 225 3.64 1.72 -10.99
CA THR A 225 4.58 2.85 -10.98
C THR A 225 4.86 3.29 -9.56
N ALA A 226 6.05 3.84 -9.32
CA ALA A 226 6.41 4.37 -8.00
C ALA A 226 5.44 5.46 -7.51
N ASP A 227 4.82 6.20 -8.43
CA ASP A 227 3.97 7.36 -8.15
C ASP A 227 2.47 7.03 -7.99
N SER A 228 2.08 5.77 -8.18
CA SER A 228 0.67 5.35 -8.20
C SER A 228 0.04 5.13 -6.81
N ARG A 229 0.79 5.29 -5.72
CA ARG A 229 0.30 4.86 -4.39
C ARG A 229 -0.14 6.01 -3.52
N VAL A 230 -1.32 5.84 -2.93
CA VAL A 230 -1.97 6.87 -2.13
C VAL A 230 -2.54 6.26 -0.86
N VAL A 231 -2.51 7.06 0.19
CA VAL A 231 -3.23 6.82 1.44
C VAL A 231 -4.43 7.75 1.44
N LEU A 232 -5.62 7.18 1.33
CA LEU A 232 -6.89 7.90 1.44
C LEU A 232 -7.27 8.03 2.90
N TYR A 233 -7.84 9.18 3.22
CA TYR A 233 -8.31 9.49 4.55
C TYR A 233 -9.61 8.77 4.88
N ALA A 234 -9.82 8.46 6.15
CA ALA A 234 -11.03 7.79 6.60
C ALA A 234 -12.29 8.65 6.34
N PRO A 235 -13.41 8.03 5.92
CA PRO A 235 -14.67 8.74 5.66
C PRO A 235 -15.36 9.15 6.97
N ARG A 236 -15.99 10.33 6.98
CA ARG A 236 -16.70 10.85 8.16
C ARG A 236 -18.21 10.72 8.05
N ASN A 237 -18.75 10.84 6.83
CA ASN A 237 -20.18 10.89 6.56
C ASN A 237 -20.50 10.08 5.28
N GLN A 238 -21.72 10.16 4.77
CA GLN A 238 -22.10 9.43 3.57
C GLN A 238 -21.47 10.03 2.30
N SER A 239 -21.42 11.36 2.19
CA SER A 239 -20.79 12.00 1.01
C SER A 239 -19.29 11.69 0.89
N ASP A 240 -18.60 11.51 2.02
CA ASP A 240 -17.21 11.04 2.04
C ASP A 240 -17.10 9.60 1.52
N LEU A 241 -18.07 8.71 1.82
CA LEU A 241 -18.08 7.36 1.27
C LEU A 241 -18.34 7.35 -0.23
N ASP A 242 -19.25 8.20 -0.71
CA ASP A 242 -19.57 8.27 -2.14
C ASP A 242 -18.35 8.74 -2.95
N ALA A 243 -17.61 9.72 -2.43
CA ALA A 243 -16.35 10.16 -3.02
C ALA A 243 -15.27 9.07 -2.98
N ILE A 244 -15.12 8.36 -1.86
CA ILE A 244 -14.20 7.22 -1.76
C ILE A 244 -14.58 6.12 -2.77
N SER A 245 -15.87 5.82 -2.92
CA SER A 245 -16.37 4.83 -3.87
C SER A 245 -15.92 5.15 -5.30
N GLN A 246 -16.03 6.42 -5.72
CA GLN A 246 -15.50 6.87 -7.03
C GLN A 246 -13.99 6.65 -7.17
N VAL A 247 -13.22 6.95 -6.13
CA VAL A 247 -11.77 6.71 -6.11
C VAL A 247 -11.44 5.21 -6.17
N VAL A 248 -12.24 4.37 -5.51
CA VAL A 248 -12.08 2.91 -5.60
C VAL A 248 -12.35 2.41 -7.01
N CYS A 249 -13.42 2.88 -7.67
CA CYS A 249 -13.68 2.54 -9.07
C CYS A 249 -12.52 2.93 -9.99
N ALA A 250 -11.93 4.12 -9.78
CA ALA A 250 -10.73 4.54 -10.51
C ALA A 250 -9.52 3.59 -10.28
N ALA A 251 -9.35 3.09 -9.05
CA ALA A 251 -8.32 2.12 -8.73
C ALA A 251 -8.58 0.76 -9.42
N VAL A 252 -9.84 0.32 -9.45
CA VAL A 252 -10.26 -0.91 -10.16
C VAL A 252 -9.95 -0.79 -11.64
N TRP A 253 -10.31 0.33 -12.27
CA TRP A 253 -9.97 0.60 -13.66
C TRP A 253 -8.46 0.60 -13.89
N TRP A 254 -7.69 1.27 -13.04
CA TRP A 254 -6.24 1.35 -13.25
C TRP A 254 -5.56 -0.01 -13.13
N VAL A 255 -5.85 -0.78 -12.09
CA VAL A 255 -5.17 -2.06 -11.81
C VAL A 255 -5.75 -3.22 -12.64
N GLY A 256 -7.08 -3.24 -12.78
CA GLY A 256 -7.82 -4.31 -13.46
C GLY A 256 -8.11 -4.05 -14.93
N GLY A 257 -8.05 -2.80 -15.38
CA GLY A 257 -8.28 -2.37 -16.77
C GLY A 257 -9.71 -2.49 -17.26
N ILE A 258 -10.68 -2.60 -16.34
CA ILE A 258 -12.11 -2.66 -16.64
C ILE A 258 -12.72 -1.30 -16.32
N ASP A 259 -13.38 -0.70 -17.31
CA ASP A 259 -14.05 0.58 -17.15
C ASP A 259 -15.44 0.38 -16.54
N THR A 260 -15.51 0.68 -15.24
CA THR A 260 -16.75 0.52 -14.47
C THR A 260 -17.85 1.53 -14.86
N THR A 261 -17.54 2.63 -15.57
CA THR A 261 -18.58 3.57 -16.04
C THR A 261 -19.39 3.02 -17.22
N ILE A 262 -18.75 2.25 -18.10
CA ILE A 262 -19.39 1.69 -19.29
C ILE A 262 -20.32 0.54 -18.91
N ASP A 263 -19.91 -0.27 -17.91
CA ASP A 263 -20.72 -1.39 -17.43
C ASP A 263 -22.02 -0.93 -16.75
N ASP A 264 -21.97 0.19 -16.00
CA ASP A 264 -23.14 0.79 -15.33
C ASP A 264 -24.17 1.36 -16.35
N GLU A 265 -23.78 1.75 -17.57
CA GLU A 265 -24.72 2.18 -18.63
C GLU A 265 -25.34 1.00 -19.40
N SER A 266 -24.75 -0.19 -19.31
CA SER A 266 -25.19 -1.40 -20.01
C SER A 266 -26.09 -2.33 -19.20
N SER A 267 -26.31 -2.00 -17.92
CA SER A 267 -27.11 -2.78 -16.94
C SER A 267 -28.44 -2.12 -16.64
#